data_AF-A0A1G1MGD9-F1
#
_entry.id   AF-A0A1G1MGD9-F1
#
_cell.length_a   1.000
_cell.length_b   1.000
_cell.length_c   1.000
_cell.angle_alpha   90.00
_cell.angle_beta   90.00
_cell.angle_gamma   90.00
#
_symmetry.space_group_name_H-M   'P 1'
#
loop_
_entity.id
_entity.type
_entity.pdbx_description
1 polymer ?
#
loop_
_entity_poly.entity_id
_entity_poly.type
_entity_poly.pdbx_seq_one_letter_code
_entity_poly.pdbx_strand_id
1 'polypeptide(L)' 'MEENPASDLAPEAIERRKTLREQRAAHEFEVAQFYEGQEQLDSALIYYRAVLDQYADTSWAAKASARADALQPLVQ' A
#
# COMPACT_ATOMS: atom_id res chain seq x y z
N MET A 1 -4.98 -24.33 34.36
CA MET A 1 -5.62 -23.55 33.29
C MET A 1 -4.57 -22.58 32.83
N GLU A 2 -3.98 -22.80 31.66
CA GLU A 2 -3.08 -21.83 31.04
C GLU A 2 -3.94 -20.65 30.57
N GLU A 3 -3.99 -19.61 31.39
CA GLU A 3 -4.53 -18.32 31.01
C GLU A 3 -3.57 -17.74 29.95
N ASN A 4 -3.85 -18.02 28.68
CA ASN A 4 -3.11 -17.44 27.57
C ASN A 4 -3.43 -15.93 27.52
N PRO A 5 -2.50 -15.02 27.89
CA PRO A 5 -2.73 -13.58 27.91
C PRO A 5 -2.77 -12.97 26.50
N ALA A 6 -2.69 -13.79 25.45
CA ALA A 6 -2.78 -13.35 24.07
C ALA A 6 -4.17 -12.80 23.68
N SER A 7 -5.20 -13.03 24.49
CA SER A 7 -6.56 -12.61 24.17
C SER A 7 -6.79 -11.09 24.35
N ASP A 8 -6.06 -10.43 25.25
CA ASP A 8 -6.23 -8.99 25.51
C ASP A 8 -5.25 -8.10 24.71
N LEU A 9 -4.14 -8.64 24.22
CA LEU A 9 -3.19 -7.94 23.33
C LEU A 9 -3.58 -7.98 21.83
N ALA A 10 -4.60 -8.76 21.48
CA ALA A 10 -5.04 -8.96 20.10
C ALA A 10 -5.51 -7.67 19.40
N PRO A 11 -6.38 -6.81 19.97
CA PRO A 11 -6.90 -5.63 19.27
C PRO A 11 -5.83 -4.56 19.04
N GLU A 12 -5.01 -4.24 20.05
CA GLU A 12 -3.92 -3.28 19.89
C GLU A 12 -2.88 -3.74 18.88
N ALA A 13 -2.53 -5.03 18.86
CA ALA A 13 -1.60 -5.57 17.89
C ALA A 13 -2.18 -5.56 16.46
N ILE A 14 -3.48 -5.77 16.30
CA ILE A 14 -4.17 -5.64 15.01
C ILE A 14 -4.14 -4.17 14.55
N GLU A 15 -4.45 -3.23 15.44
CA GLU A 15 -4.49 -1.81 15.11
C GLU A 15 -3.09 -1.28 14.76
N ARG A 16 -2.07 -1.61 15.55
CA ARG A 16 -0.67 -1.27 15.25
C ARG A 16 -0.22 -1.86 13.90
N ARG A 17 -0.59 -3.10 13.60
CA ARG A 17 -0.29 -3.71 12.28
C ARG A 17 -0.99 -2.95 11.15
N LYS A 18 -2.26 -2.58 11.33
CA LYS A 18 -3.00 -1.79 10.34
C LYS A 18 -2.34 -0.43 10.10
N THR A 19 -1.97 0.28 11.17
CA THR A 19 -1.26 1.55 11.08
C THR A 19 0.07 1.41 10.35
N LEU A 20 0.86 0.37 10.67
CA LEU A 20 2.13 0.11 9.98
C LEU A 20 1.93 -0.21 8.50
N ARG A 21 0.89 -0.97 8.15
CA ARG A 21 0.53 -1.25 6.75
C ARG A 21 0.11 0.01 6.01
N GLU A 22 -0.71 0.86 6.63
CA GLU A 22 -1.09 2.17 6.06
C GLU A 22 0.13 3.06 5.79
N GLN A 23 1.08 3.13 6.74
CA GLN A 23 2.32 3.92 6.55
C GLN A 23 3.20 3.36 5.44
N ARG A 24 3.34 2.03 5.35
CA ARG A 24 4.11 1.40 4.27
C ARG A 24 3.45 1.60 2.91
N ALA A 25 2.14 1.44 2.84
CA ALA A 25 1.39 1.69 1.61
C ALA A 25 1.50 3.14 1.15
N ALA A 26 1.47 4.10 2.09
CA ALA A 26 1.73 5.51 1.81
C ALA A 26 3.13 5.72 1.20
N HIS A 27 4.17 5.12 1.81
CA HIS A 27 5.53 5.24 1.32
C HIS A 27 5.70 4.68 -0.10
N GLU A 28 5.21 3.47 -0.37
CA GLU A 28 5.27 2.87 -1.71
C GLU A 28 4.50 3.70 -2.74
N PHE A 29 3.37 4.29 -2.34
CA PHE A 29 2.60 5.20 -3.18
C PHE A 29 3.38 6.50 -3.49
N GLU A 30 4.07 7.08 -2.51
CA GLU A 30 4.94 8.24 -2.72
C GLU A 30 6.10 7.92 -3.67
N VAL A 31 6.68 6.72 -3.55
CA VAL A 31 7.71 6.25 -4.49
C VAL A 31 7.14 6.13 -5.91
N ALA A 32 5.94 5.59 -6.07
CA ALA A 32 5.26 5.54 -7.36
C ALA A 32 5.07 6.94 -7.96
N GLN A 33 4.63 7.91 -7.14
CA GLN A 33 4.47 9.31 -7.56
C GLN A 33 5.80 9.97 -7.94
N PHE A 34 6.89 9.63 -7.25
CA PHE A 34 8.22 10.12 -7.58
C PHE A 34 8.69 9.65 -8.96
N TYR A 35 8.40 8.40 -9.33
CA TYR A 35 8.68 7.89 -10.67
C TYR A 35 7.73 8.48 -11.74
N GLU A 36 6.44 8.67 -11.40
CA GLU A 36 5.47 9.34 -12.27
C GLU A 36 5.93 10.76 -12.62
N GLY A 37 6.43 11.52 -11.63
CA GLY A 37 6.96 12.86 -11.82
C GLY A 37 8.26 12.94 -12.63
N GLN A 38 8.98 11.83 -12.79
CA GLN A 38 10.16 11.70 -13.64
C GLN A 38 9.84 11.14 -15.03
N GLU A 39 8.55 11.07 -15.39
CA GLU A 39 8.07 10.48 -16.65
C GLU A 39 8.44 8.99 -16.82
N GLN A 40 8.87 8.33 -15.74
CA GLN A 40 9.18 6.90 -15.69
C GLN A 40 7.91 6.10 -15.37
N LEU A 41 6.95 6.14 -16.29
CA LEU A 41 5.61 5.60 -16.08
C LEU A 41 5.60 4.07 -15.86
N ASP A 42 6.47 3.33 -16.52
CA ASP A 42 6.66 1.88 -16.28
C ASP A 42 7.02 1.58 -14.82
N SER A 43 8.00 2.31 -14.29
CA SER A 43 8.43 2.18 -12.90
C SER A 43 7.30 2.58 -11.96
N ALA A 44 6.63 3.70 -12.23
CA ALA A 44 5.50 4.16 -11.44
C ALA A 44 4.39 3.08 -11.35
N LEU A 45 4.06 2.42 -12.46
CA LEU A 45 3.09 1.33 -12.49
C LEU A 45 3.53 0.12 -11.65
N ILE A 46 4.82 -0.23 -11.62
CA ILE A 46 5.33 -1.32 -10.78
C ILE A 46 5.06 -1.01 -9.30
N TYR A 47 5.36 0.21 -8.85
CA TYR A 47 5.13 0.61 -7.46
C TYR A 47 3.64 0.73 -7.13
N TYR A 48 2.82 1.29 -8.01
CA TYR A 48 1.37 1.31 -7.79
C TYR A 48 0.77 -0.10 -7.70
N ARG A 49 1.23 -1.03 -8.54
CA ARG A 49 0.85 -2.45 -8.45
C ARG A 49 1.35 -3.11 -7.16
N ALA A 50 2.55 -2.76 -6.71
CA ALA A 50 3.05 -3.24 -5.42
C ALA A 50 2.16 -2.79 -4.25
N VAL A 51 1.63 -1.57 -4.30
CA VAL A 51 0.63 -1.10 -3.32
C VAL A 51 -0.64 -1.94 -3.35
N LEU A 52 -1.14 -2.25 -4.54
CA LEU A 52 -2.35 -3.07 -4.73
C LEU A 52 -2.16 -4.51 -4.26
N ASP A 53 -1.03 -5.13 -4.56
CA ASP A 53 -0.75 -6.52 -4.24
C ASP A 53 -0.46 -6.71 -2.73
N GLN A 54 0.40 -5.85 -2.18
CA GLN A 54 0.90 -6.02 -0.82
C GLN A 54 0.04 -5.33 0.24
N TYR A 55 -0.73 -4.30 -0.14
CA TYR A 55 -1.47 -3.44 0.79
C TYR A 55 -2.94 -3.21 0.36
N ALA A 56 -3.57 -4.22 -0.26
CA ALA A 56 -4.97 -4.20 -0.70
C ALA A 56 -5.99 -3.80 0.41
N ASP A 57 -5.64 -4.04 1.67
CA ASP A 57 -6.44 -3.74 2.87
C ASP A 57 -6.31 -2.28 3.35
N THR A 58 -5.48 -1.47 2.70
CA THR A 58 -5.22 -0.08 3.09
C THR A 58 -6.01 0.92 2.24
N SER A 59 -6.18 2.12 2.78
CA SER A 59 -6.81 3.24 2.06
C SER A 59 -6.05 3.67 0.79
N TRP A 60 -4.76 3.31 0.69
CA TRP A 60 -3.89 3.64 -0.43
C TRP A 60 -4.10 2.75 -1.65
N ALA A 61 -4.58 1.52 -1.47
CA ALA A 61 -4.85 0.62 -2.59
C ALA A 61 -5.85 1.24 -3.58
N ALA A 62 -6.95 1.82 -3.10
CA ALA A 62 -7.93 2.47 -3.97
C ALA A 62 -7.31 3.63 -4.78
N LYS A 63 -6.43 4.43 -4.15
CA LYS A 63 -5.72 5.53 -4.82
C LYS A 63 -4.72 5.01 -5.85
N ALA A 64 -3.98 3.96 -5.50
CA ALA A 64 -3.00 3.31 -6.37
C ALA A 64 -3.68 2.70 -7.61
N SER A 65 -4.85 2.08 -7.45
CA SER A 65 -5.63 1.53 -8.57
C SER A 65 -6.00 2.64 -9.55
N ALA A 66 -6.61 3.72 -9.04
CA ALA A 66 -7.04 4.83 -9.88
C ALA A 66 -5.87 5.47 -10.65
N ARG A 67 -4.70 5.58 -10.02
CA ARG A 67 -3.47 6.06 -10.68
C ARG A 67 -2.95 5.08 -11.71
N ALA A 68 -2.85 3.80 -11.36
CA ALA A 68 -2.37 2.78 -12.29
C ALA A 68 -3.24 2.70 -13.55
N ASP A 69 -4.56 2.74 -13.40
CA ASP A 69 -5.50 2.73 -14.53
C ASP A 69 -5.35 3.97 -15.43
N ALA A 70 -5.08 5.14 -14.84
CA ALA A 70 -4.85 6.38 -15.59
C ALA A 70 -3.51 6.36 -16.36
N LEU A 71 -2.49 5.69 -15.83
CA LEU A 71 -1.16 5.61 -16.42
C LEU A 71 -1.02 4.45 -17.43
N GLN A 72 -1.79 3.37 -17.27
CA GLN A 72 -1.77 2.22 -18.17
C GLN A 72 -1.84 2.56 -19.68
N PRO A 73 -2.70 3.46 -20.16
CA PRO A 73 -2.74 3.81 -21.59
C PRO A 73 -1.58 4.72 -22.04
N LEU A 74 -0.82 5.29 -21.11
CA LEU A 74 0.31 6.17 -21.39
C LEU A 74 1.65 5.42 -21.48
N VAL A 75 1.68 4.20 -20.96
CA VAL A 75 2.82 3.28 -21.09
C VAL A 75 2.70 2.55 -22.43
N GLN A 76 3.74 2.67 -23.27
CA GLN A 76 3.79 2.15 -24.65
C GLN A 76 4.39 0.74 -24.71
#